data_AF-A0A5D3CXY8-F1
#
_entry.id   AF-A0A5D3CXY8-F1
#
_cell.length_a   1.000
_cell.length_b   1.000
_cell.length_c   1.000
_cell.angle_alpha   90.00
_cell.angle_beta   90.00
_cell.angle_gamma   90.00
#
_symmetry.space_group_name_H-M   'P 1'
#
loop_
_entity.id
_entity.type
_entity.pdbx_description
1 polymer ?
#
loop_
_entity_poly.entity_id
_entity_poly.type
_entity_poly.pdbx_seq_one_letter_code
_entity_poly.pdbx_strand_id
1 'polypeptide(L)' 'MDGIREGNLTTRPPVLDGVNYGYWKARMTAFLMSLDMRCWRVIVAGWKHPLETHEDGKVT' A
#
# COMPACT_ATOMS: atom_id res chain seq x y z
N MET A 1 13.66 -21.85 -14.38
CA MET A 1 12.52 -20.96 -14.71
C MET A 1 11.47 -21.22 -13.67
N ASP A 2 11.71 -20.66 -12.50
CA ASP A 2 11.01 -20.99 -11.28
C ASP A 2 9.67 -20.28 -11.30
N GLY A 3 8.65 -21.06 -11.64
CA GLY A 3 7.25 -20.68 -11.64
C GLY A 3 6.76 -20.39 -10.24
N ILE A 4 7.08 -19.20 -9.72
CA ILE A 4 6.31 -18.59 -8.65
C ILE A 4 5.02 -18.10 -9.30
N ARG A 5 4.05 -19.03 -9.43
CA ARG A 5 2.65 -18.72 -9.69
C ARG A 5 2.26 -17.62 -8.70
N GLU A 6 1.78 -16.48 -9.19
CA GLU A 6 1.31 -15.31 -8.42
C GLU A 6 0.05 -15.60 -7.58
N GLY A 7 0.00 -16.76 -6.92
CA GLY A 7 -1.17 -17.36 -6.30
C GLY A 7 -1.07 -17.52 -4.78
N ASN A 8 -0.10 -16.89 -4.10
CA ASN A 8 -0.06 -16.86 -2.64
C ASN A 8 0.46 -15.53 -2.08
N LEU A 9 -0.01 -14.41 -2.66
CA LEU A 9 0.56 -13.09 -2.43
C LEU A 9 -0.38 -12.19 -1.63
N THR A 10 -0.56 -12.48 -0.34
CA THR A 10 -0.79 -11.41 0.64
C THR A 10 0.52 -10.69 0.99
N THR A 11 1.67 -11.23 0.56
CA THR A 11 3.01 -10.76 0.95
C THR A 11 3.74 -9.93 -0.11
N ARG A 12 3.25 -9.86 -1.37
CA ARG A 12 3.91 -9.08 -2.43
C ARG A 12 2.89 -8.18 -3.15
N PRO A 13 3.22 -6.89 -3.39
CA PRO A 13 2.32 -5.98 -4.09
C PRO A 13 2.11 -6.43 -5.55
N PRO A 14 0.86 -6.34 -6.07
CA PRO A 14 0.56 -6.68 -7.46
C PRO A 14 1.10 -5.63 -8.44
N VAL A 15 1.66 -6.10 -9.56
CA VAL A 15 2.15 -5.23 -10.65
C VAL A 15 0.98 -4.65 -11.44
N LEU A 16 1.03 -3.35 -11.74
CA LEU A 16 0.04 -2.69 -12.59
C LEU A 16 0.42 -2.88 -14.06
N ASP A 17 -0.23 -3.84 -14.72
CA ASP A 17 0.00 -4.18 -16.14
C ASP A 17 -0.98 -3.46 -17.09
N GLY A 18 -1.98 -2.73 -16.55
CA GLY A 18 -2.92 -1.91 -17.33
C GLY A 18 -4.09 -2.66 -17.98
N VAL A 19 -4.00 -3.98 -18.15
CA VAL A 19 -5.04 -4.82 -18.78
C VAL A 19 -6.33 -4.91 -17.95
N ASN A 20 -6.22 -4.96 -16.61
CA ASN A 20 -7.39 -5.03 -15.72
C ASN A 20 -7.19 -4.21 -14.45
N TYR A 21 -7.44 -2.91 -14.56
CA TYR A 21 -7.32 -1.98 -13.44
C TYR A 21 -8.26 -2.31 -12.27
N GLY A 22 -9.48 -2.79 -12.55
CA GLY A 22 -10.44 -3.16 -11.51
C GLY A 22 -9.94 -4.32 -10.64
N TYR A 23 -9.43 -5.37 -11.29
CA TYR A 23 -8.83 -6.52 -10.61
C TYR A 23 -7.56 -6.13 -9.84
N TRP A 24 -6.69 -5.32 -10.45
CA TRP A 24 -5.49 -4.80 -9.80
C TRP A 24 -5.84 -3.99 -8.54
N LYS A 25 -6.84 -3.10 -8.64
CA LYS A 25 -7.31 -2.28 -7.52
C LYS A 25 -7.81 -3.15 -6.36
N ALA A 26 -8.60 -4.18 -6.65
CA ALA A 26 -9.10 -5.10 -5.62
C ALA A 26 -7.95 -5.83 -4.91
N ARG A 27 -6.96 -6.36 -5.65
CA ARG A 27 -5.79 -7.03 -5.07
C ARG A 27 -4.90 -6.09 -4.25
N MET A 28 -4.65 -4.88 -4.74
CA MET A 28 -3.84 -3.89 -4.02
C MET A 28 -4.54 -3.44 -2.73
N THR A 29 -5.87 -3.30 -2.75
CA THR A 29 -6.66 -3.00 -1.55
C THR A 29 -6.54 -4.12 -0.51
N ALA A 30 -6.70 -5.38 -0.91
CA ALA A 30 -6.55 -6.53 -0.02
C ALA A 30 -5.13 -6.64 0.55
N PHE A 31 -4.10 -6.38 -0.26
CA PHE A 31 -2.70 -6.34 0.17
C PHE A 31 -2.47 -5.28 1.26
N LEU A 32 -2.92 -4.04 1.04
CA LEU A 32 -2.78 -2.95 2.01
C LEU A 32 -3.57 -3.21 3.30
N MET A 33 -4.78 -3.77 3.19
CA MET A 33 -5.57 -4.17 4.37
C MET A 33 -4.89 -5.29 5.16
N SER A 34 -4.17 -6.21 4.49
CA SER A 34 -3.45 -7.31 5.16
C SER A 34 -2.19 -6.85 5.90
N LEU A 35 -1.60 -5.71 5.52
CA LEU A 35 -0.44 -5.13 6.19
C LEU A 35 -0.84 -4.45 7.51
N ASP A 36 -1.72 -3.45 7.45
CA ASP A 36 -2.29 -2.80 8.64
C ASP A 36 -3.49 -1.92 8.23
N MET A 37 -4.65 -2.14 8.86
CA MET A 37 -5.87 -1.37 8.57
C MET A 37 -5.78 0.12 8.92
N ARG A 38 -4.90 0.51 9.85
CA ARG A 38 -4.61 1.91 10.17
C ARG A 38 -3.82 2.55 9.04
N CYS A 39 -2.85 1.85 8.46
CA CYS A 39 -2.15 2.31 7.24
C CYS A 39 -3.13 2.56 6.09
N TRP A 40 -4.07 1.63 5.83
CA TRP A 40 -5.11 1.84 4.82
C TRP A 40 -5.97 3.08 5.09
N ARG A 41 -6.38 3.30 6.34
CA ARG A 41 -7.14 4.51 6.73
C ARG A 41 -6.36 5.80 6.45
N VAL A 42 -5.05 5.83 6.67
CA VAL A 42 -4.23 7.02 6.37
C VAL A 42 -4.17 7.25 4.85
N ILE A 43 -4.04 6.20 4.04
CA ILE A 43 -4.05 6.32 2.58
C ILE A 43 -5.40 6.89 2.10
N VAL A 44 -6.52 6.35 2.59
CA VAL A 44 -7.88 6.80 2.22
C VAL A 44 -8.16 8.23 2.70
N ALA A 45 -7.69 8.60 3.89
CA ALA A 45 -7.87 9.94 4.45
C ALA A 45 -7.02 11.01 3.76
N GLY A 46 -6.15 10.63 2.81
CA GLY A 46 -5.18 11.52 2.19
C GLY A 46 -3.94 11.61 3.05
N TRP A 47 -3.03 10.65 2.87
CA TRP A 47 -1.76 10.60 3.59
C TRP A 47 -1.02 11.93 3.46
N LYS A 48 -0.75 12.58 4.60
CA LYS A 48 0.12 13.75 4.72
C LYS A 48 1.45 13.26 5.25
N HIS A 49 2.54 13.71 4.64
CA HIS A 49 3.88 13.41 5.12
C HIS A 49 3.96 13.76 6.62
N PRO A 50 4.37 12.82 7.50
CA PRO A 50 4.59 13.16 8.90
C PRO A 50 5.71 14.21 8.94
N LEU A 51 5.37 15.40 9.42
CA LEU A 51 6.37 16.41 9.74
C LEU A 51 6.94 15.98 11.09
N GLU A 52 8.24 15.67 11.13
CA GLU A 52 8.92 15.47 12.41
C GLU A 52 8.94 16.82 13.12
N THR A 53 8.03 17.01 14.06
CA THR A 53 8.15 18.10 15.03
C THR A 53 9.25 17.69 16.00
N HIS A 54 10.50 18.04 15.70
CA HIS A 54 11.52 18.09 16.72
C HIS A 54 11.03 19.00 17.85
N GLU A 55 11.30 18.61 19.11
CA GLU A 55 10.83 19.29 20.34
C GLU A 55 11.21 20.79 20.41
N ASP A 56 12.03 21.29 19.47
CA ASP A 56 12.42 22.70 19.29
C ASP A 56 11.46 23.54 18.41
N GLY A 57 10.30 23.01 18.00
CA GLY A 57 9.28 23.80 17.28
C GLY A 57 9.68 24.28 15.88
N LYS A 58 10.80 23.81 15.33
CA LYS A 58 11.18 24.03 13.93
C LYS A 58 10.66 22.89 13.06
N VAL A 59 9.65 23.22 12.26
CA VAL A 59 9.18 22.39 11.15
C VAL A 59 10.20 22.52 10.02
N THR A 60 10.80 21.40 9.61
CA THR A 60 11.69 21.34 8.42
C THR A 60 11.04 20.48 7.35
#